data_AF-A0AAX2KTD3-F1
#
_entry.id   AF-A0AAX2KTD3-F1
#
_cell.length_a   1.000
_cell.length_b   1.000
_cell.length_c   1.000
_cell.angle_alpha   90.00
_cell.angle_beta   90.00
_cell.angle_gamma   90.00
#
_symmetry.space_group_name_H-M   'P 1'
#
loop_
_entity.id
_entity.type
_entity.pdbx_description
1 polymer ?
#
loop_
_entity_poly.entity_id
_entity_poly.type
_entity_poly.pdbx_seq_one_letter_code
_entity_poly.pdbx_strand_id
1 'polypeptide(L)'
;MNKQEKEDLIQALYDIGGCEAEDEWARGYDDGVNAAIDVIKELKVQGKVIFSHEEKFVADWLDGLKGKISDKKLSSGAAFMVFVGQQLECLYYNEYTLITDDVEGWLLHPENKVKLLNAIDNGYEVEKKQLYYVDFIKNDDVHKRLVFDHENGKYNIVDWSDNLIGLVQEIFTEQEIKAIDERYWPFAVKADGGE
;
A
#
# COMPACT_ATOMS: atom_id res chain seq x y z
N MET A 1 -13.59 -9.39 -6.70
CA MET A 1 -12.81 -10.59 -6.38
C MET A 1 -11.36 -10.23 -6.46
N ASN A 2 -10.67 -10.42 -5.35
CA ASN A 2 -9.24 -10.17 -5.26
C ASN A 2 -8.45 -11.39 -5.79
N LYS A 3 -7.13 -11.26 -5.87
CA LYS A 3 -6.27 -12.31 -6.45
C LYS A 3 -6.35 -13.62 -5.66
N GLN A 4 -6.33 -13.54 -4.33
CA GLN A 4 -6.32 -14.71 -3.45
C GLN A 4 -7.63 -15.48 -3.54
N GLU A 5 -8.78 -14.78 -3.45
CA GLU A 5 -10.11 -15.39 -3.60
C GLU A 5 -10.25 -16.15 -4.91
N LYS A 6 -9.69 -15.60 -6.00
CA LYS A 6 -9.69 -16.25 -7.31
C LYS A 6 -8.89 -17.55 -7.31
N GLU A 7 -7.70 -17.52 -6.72
CA GLU A 7 -6.83 -18.70 -6.61
C GLU A 7 -7.48 -19.78 -5.72
N ASP A 8 -8.06 -19.38 -4.59
CA ASP A 8 -8.76 -20.30 -3.67
C ASP A 8 -9.98 -20.95 -4.33
N LEU A 9 -10.75 -20.20 -5.13
CA LEU A 9 -11.89 -20.72 -5.90
C LEU A 9 -11.44 -21.71 -6.98
N ILE A 10 -10.38 -21.40 -7.72
CA ILE A 10 -9.82 -22.32 -8.71
C ILE A 10 -9.34 -23.60 -8.04
N GLN A 11 -8.65 -23.49 -6.89
CA GLN A 11 -8.19 -24.66 -6.15
C GLN A 11 -9.36 -25.50 -5.63
N ALA A 12 -10.38 -24.87 -5.06
CA ALA A 12 -11.58 -25.58 -4.60
C ALA A 12 -12.30 -26.32 -5.75
N LEU A 13 -12.27 -25.78 -6.97
CA LEU A 13 -12.79 -26.46 -8.15
C LEU A 13 -11.92 -27.67 -8.55
N TYR A 14 -10.59 -27.53 -8.53
CA TYR A 14 -9.69 -28.67 -8.76
C TYR A 14 -9.84 -29.78 -7.72
N ASP A 15 -10.17 -29.43 -6.47
CA ASP A 15 -10.34 -30.40 -5.39
C ASP A 15 -11.63 -31.24 -5.54
N ILE A 16 -12.64 -30.73 -6.25
CA ILE A 16 -13.91 -31.45 -6.50
C ILE A 16 -13.96 -32.17 -7.86
N GLY A 17 -13.11 -31.80 -8.81
CA GLY A 17 -13.08 -32.35 -10.18
C GLY A 17 -12.07 -31.60 -11.07
N GLY A 18 -12.05 -31.86 -12.37
CA GLY A 18 -11.13 -31.21 -13.31
C GLY A 18 -9.86 -32.03 -13.62
N CYS A 19 -9.93 -33.35 -13.43
CA CYS A 19 -8.95 -34.32 -13.91
C CYS A 19 -9.46 -35.05 -15.17
N GLU A 20 -8.61 -35.83 -15.85
CA GLU A 20 -9.07 -36.66 -16.97
C GLU A 20 -9.75 -37.92 -16.44
N ALA A 21 -11.07 -38.03 -16.62
CA ALA A 21 -11.82 -39.22 -16.26
C ALA A 21 -12.00 -40.22 -17.42
N GLU A 22 -12.13 -41.50 -17.08
CA GLU A 22 -12.17 -42.60 -18.05
C GLU A 22 -13.59 -42.92 -18.58
N ASP A 23 -14.66 -42.66 -17.82
CA ASP A 23 -16.04 -42.94 -18.23
C ASP A 23 -16.82 -41.68 -18.69
N GLU A 24 -17.91 -41.87 -19.44
CA GLU A 24 -18.70 -40.77 -20.02
C GLU A 24 -19.35 -39.85 -18.98
N TRP A 25 -19.76 -40.40 -17.84
CA TRP A 25 -20.44 -39.62 -16.81
C TRP A 25 -19.45 -38.72 -16.07
N ALA A 26 -18.29 -39.29 -15.70
CA ALA A 26 -17.21 -38.56 -15.08
C ALA A 26 -16.59 -37.51 -16.03
N ARG A 27 -16.47 -37.81 -17.34
CA ARG A 27 -16.06 -36.82 -18.35
C ARG A 27 -16.99 -35.60 -18.41
N GLY A 28 -18.30 -35.82 -18.43
CA GLY A 28 -19.26 -34.71 -18.44
C GLY A 28 -19.21 -33.85 -17.17
N TYR A 29 -18.94 -34.47 -16.02
CA TYR A 29 -18.72 -33.77 -14.76
C TYR A 29 -17.43 -32.92 -14.80
N ASP A 30 -16.31 -33.50 -15.22
CA ASP A 30 -15.01 -32.80 -15.32
C ASP A 30 -15.02 -31.70 -16.38
N ASP A 31 -15.67 -31.90 -17.53
CA ASP A 31 -15.87 -30.86 -18.55
C ASP A 31 -16.63 -29.66 -17.96
N GLY A 32 -17.63 -29.90 -17.12
CA GLY A 32 -18.36 -28.85 -16.41
C GLY A 32 -17.50 -28.08 -15.42
N VAL A 33 -16.68 -28.78 -14.63
CA VAL A 33 -15.74 -28.16 -13.67
C VAL A 33 -14.66 -27.36 -14.41
N ASN A 34 -14.09 -27.91 -15.49
CA ASN A 34 -13.09 -27.23 -16.32
C ASN A 34 -13.66 -25.97 -16.98
N ALA A 35 -14.89 -26.03 -17.50
CA ALA A 35 -15.57 -24.84 -18.04
C ALA A 35 -15.76 -23.75 -16.97
N ALA A 36 -16.09 -24.12 -15.73
CA ALA A 36 -16.21 -23.17 -14.63
C ALA A 36 -14.85 -22.55 -14.26
N ILE A 37 -13.79 -23.36 -14.22
CA ILE A 37 -12.41 -22.89 -13.98
C ILE A 37 -12.00 -21.87 -15.06
N ASP A 38 -12.29 -22.14 -16.33
CA ASP A 38 -11.93 -21.24 -17.43
C ASP A 38 -12.66 -19.91 -17.35
N VAL A 39 -13.94 -19.90 -17.00
CA VAL A 39 -14.69 -18.66 -16.72
C VAL A 39 -14.03 -17.88 -15.58
N ILE A 40 -13.64 -18.54 -14.49
CA ILE A 40 -12.99 -17.88 -13.36
C ILE A 40 -11.63 -17.29 -13.77
N LYS A 41 -10.83 -18.01 -14.57
CA LYS A 41 -9.55 -17.50 -15.11
C LYS A 41 -9.73 -16.20 -15.90
N GLU A 42 -10.86 -16.02 -16.59
CA GLU A 42 -11.16 -14.79 -17.33
C GLU A 42 -11.70 -13.64 -16.47
N LEU A 43 -12.18 -13.91 -15.24
CA LEU A 43 -12.67 -12.85 -14.35
C LEU A 43 -11.57 -11.84 -14.03
N LYS A 44 -11.90 -10.55 -14.19
CA LYS A 44 -11.00 -9.44 -13.82
C LYS A 44 -10.74 -9.46 -12.32
N VAL A 45 -9.46 -9.53 -11.97
CA VAL A 45 -9.00 -9.38 -10.59
C VAL A 45 -8.95 -7.89 -10.28
N GLN A 46 -9.59 -7.50 -9.18
CA GLN A 46 -9.38 -6.16 -8.64
C GLN A 46 -8.02 -6.14 -7.93
N GLY A 47 -7.17 -5.19 -8.32
CA GLY A 47 -5.86 -5.00 -7.68
C GLY A 47 -6.02 -4.45 -6.27
N LYS A 48 -4.96 -4.58 -5.47
CA LYS A 48 -4.89 -3.93 -4.16
C LYS A 48 -5.02 -2.41 -4.31
N VAL A 49 -5.61 -1.78 -3.31
CA VAL A 49 -5.64 -0.32 -3.20
C VAL A 49 -4.25 0.18 -2.83
N ILE A 50 -3.76 1.21 -3.51
CA ILE A 50 -2.52 1.89 -3.14
C ILE A 50 -2.89 3.16 -2.37
N PHE A 51 -2.50 3.22 -1.10
CA PHE A 51 -2.50 4.45 -0.32
C PHE A 51 -1.22 5.23 -0.63
N SER A 52 -1.33 6.54 -0.86
CA SER A 52 -0.15 7.39 -1.02
C SER A 52 0.62 7.48 0.30
N HIS A 53 1.83 8.05 0.24
CA HIS A 53 2.60 8.28 1.45
C HIS A 53 1.85 9.18 2.46
N GLU A 54 1.15 10.20 1.96
CA GLU A 54 0.34 11.11 2.78
C GLU A 54 -0.85 10.38 3.43
N GLU A 55 -1.34 9.31 2.81
CA GLU A 55 -2.46 8.49 3.32
C GLU A 55 -2.00 7.33 4.21
N LYS A 56 -0.70 7.21 4.50
CA LYS A 56 -0.14 6.12 5.32
C LYS A 56 -0.87 5.99 6.67
N PHE A 57 -1.30 7.11 7.26
CA PHE A 57 -2.04 7.09 8.53
C PHE A 57 -3.35 6.29 8.46
N VAL A 58 -3.99 6.19 7.27
CA VAL A 58 -5.19 5.37 7.06
C VAL A 58 -4.83 3.88 7.09
N ALA A 59 -3.74 3.50 6.44
CA ALA A 59 -3.23 2.13 6.46
C ALA A 59 -2.82 1.71 7.88
N ASP A 60 -2.08 2.57 8.58
CA ASP A 60 -1.67 2.34 9.98
C ASP A 60 -2.90 2.22 10.91
N TRP A 61 -3.93 3.03 10.67
CA TRP A 61 -5.22 2.93 11.37
C TRP A 61 -5.91 1.59 11.12
N LEU A 62 -6.01 1.16 9.85
CA LEU A 62 -6.60 -0.13 9.47
C LEU A 62 -5.88 -1.30 10.14
N ASP A 63 -4.55 -1.30 10.13
CA ASP A 63 -3.75 -2.30 10.83
C ASP A 63 -3.98 -2.26 12.34
N GLY A 64 -4.07 -1.05 12.90
CA GLY A 64 -4.37 -0.83 14.32
C GLY A 64 -5.76 -1.27 14.76
N LEU A 65 -6.72 -1.46 13.83
CA LEU A 65 -8.06 -2.01 14.12
C LEU A 65 -8.06 -3.54 14.20
N LYS A 66 -7.12 -4.22 13.53
CA LYS A 66 -7.03 -5.68 13.53
C LYS A 66 -6.83 -6.17 14.97
N GLY A 67 -7.67 -7.11 15.41
CA GLY A 67 -7.68 -7.61 16.79
C GLY A 67 -8.36 -6.69 17.82
N LYS A 68 -8.71 -5.44 17.48
CA LYS A 68 -9.54 -4.56 18.33
C LYS A 68 -11.02 -4.62 17.99
N ILE A 69 -11.35 -4.98 16.75
CA ILE A 69 -12.73 -5.15 16.29
C ILE A 69 -12.98 -6.59 15.86
N SER A 70 -14.24 -7.01 15.86
CA SER A 70 -14.62 -8.33 15.37
C SER A 70 -14.30 -8.48 13.89
N ASP A 71 -13.75 -9.63 13.49
CA ASP A 71 -13.47 -9.98 12.09
C ASP A 71 -14.69 -9.86 11.18
N LYS A 72 -15.91 -10.02 11.73
CA LYS A 72 -17.16 -9.80 10.97
C LYS A 72 -17.26 -8.38 10.41
N LYS A 73 -16.71 -7.38 11.10
CA LYS A 73 -16.68 -5.99 10.64
C LYS A 73 -15.67 -5.78 9.50
N LEU A 74 -14.67 -6.65 9.37
CA LEU A 74 -13.65 -6.63 8.32
C LEU A 74 -13.97 -7.62 7.18
N SER A 75 -15.10 -8.33 7.26
CA SER A 75 -15.48 -9.38 6.29
C SER A 75 -15.81 -8.85 4.89
N SER A 76 -16.16 -7.56 4.79
CA SER A 76 -16.35 -6.86 3.52
C SER A 76 -16.28 -5.36 3.76
N GLY A 77 -15.95 -4.61 2.72
CA GLY A 77 -15.96 -3.16 2.74
C GLY A 77 -17.34 -2.59 3.07
N ALA A 78 -18.43 -3.26 2.66
CA ALA A 78 -19.78 -2.87 3.05
C ALA A 78 -20.02 -3.02 4.56
N ALA A 79 -19.65 -4.16 5.15
CA ALA A 79 -19.76 -4.37 6.60
C ALA A 79 -18.88 -3.38 7.38
N PHE A 80 -17.70 -3.08 6.84
CA PHE A 80 -16.78 -2.11 7.41
C PHE A 80 -17.34 -0.68 7.37
N MET A 81 -17.98 -0.28 6.27
CA MET A 81 -18.59 1.05 6.14
C MET A 81 -19.76 1.26 7.11
N VAL A 82 -20.50 0.20 7.46
CA VAL A 82 -21.51 0.27 8.53
C VAL A 82 -20.84 0.56 9.87
N PHE A 83 -19.73 -0.11 10.18
CA PHE A 83 -18.94 0.16 11.38
C PHE A 83 -18.40 1.60 11.40
N VAL A 84 -17.82 2.07 10.29
CA VAL A 84 -17.32 3.46 10.16
C VAL A 84 -18.43 4.47 10.42
N GLY A 85 -19.63 4.26 9.85
CA GLY A 85 -20.79 5.11 10.11
C GLY A 85 -21.13 5.22 11.60
N GLN A 86 -21.16 4.09 12.31
CA GLN A 86 -21.38 4.07 13.77
C GLN A 86 -20.29 4.82 14.55
N GLN A 87 -19.03 4.72 14.14
CA GLN A 87 -17.93 5.41 14.81
C GLN A 87 -17.96 6.94 14.58
N LEU A 88 -18.38 7.38 13.40
CA LEU A 88 -18.60 8.80 13.11
C LEU A 88 -19.77 9.36 13.94
N GLU A 89 -20.83 8.59 14.15
CA GLU A 89 -21.90 9.00 15.07
C GLU A 89 -21.38 9.18 16.51
N CYS A 90 -20.58 8.24 17.02
CA CYS A 90 -19.96 8.35 18.35
C CYS A 90 -19.09 9.62 18.50
N LEU A 91 -18.35 9.99 17.44
CA LEU A 91 -17.56 11.24 17.40
C LEU A 91 -18.43 12.47 17.68
N TYR A 92 -19.57 12.61 16.99
CA TYR A 92 -20.47 13.76 17.16
C TYR A 92 -21.08 13.86 18.55
N TYR A 93 -21.19 12.75 19.28
CA TYR A 93 -21.73 12.70 20.64
C TYR A 93 -20.64 12.73 21.73
N ASN A 94 -19.37 13.03 21.37
CA ASN A 94 -18.22 13.02 22.29
C ASN A 94 -18.04 11.67 23.02
N GLU A 95 -18.43 10.58 22.37
CA GLU A 95 -18.22 9.23 22.88
C GLU A 95 -16.86 8.69 22.41
N TYR A 96 -16.41 7.59 23.03
CA TYR A 96 -15.20 6.91 22.60
C TYR A 96 -15.34 6.43 21.16
N THR A 97 -14.39 6.80 20.31
CA THR A 97 -14.33 6.38 18.91
C THR A 97 -12.97 5.77 18.58
N LEU A 98 -12.97 4.85 17.62
CA LEU A 98 -11.75 4.30 17.04
C LEU A 98 -11.27 5.09 15.81
N ILE A 99 -12.02 6.11 15.36
CA ILE A 99 -11.62 7.02 14.28
C ILE A 99 -10.81 8.17 14.87
N THR A 100 -9.63 8.43 14.31
CA THR A 100 -8.82 9.61 14.65
C THR A 100 -9.26 10.81 13.82
N ASP A 101 -8.97 12.03 14.28
CA ASP A 101 -9.30 13.28 13.58
C ASP A 101 -8.76 13.30 12.13
N ASP A 102 -7.53 12.78 11.92
CA ASP A 102 -6.94 12.69 10.57
C ASP A 102 -7.72 11.75 9.65
N VAL A 103 -8.17 10.60 10.17
CA VAL A 103 -8.98 9.63 9.43
C VAL A 103 -10.38 10.19 9.17
N GLU A 104 -10.98 10.89 10.14
CA GLU A 104 -12.24 11.59 9.94
C GLU A 104 -12.12 12.62 8.81
N GLY A 105 -11.13 13.50 8.88
CA GLY A 105 -10.87 14.52 7.87
C GLY A 105 -10.68 13.93 6.48
N TRP A 106 -9.93 12.82 6.38
CA TRP A 106 -9.75 12.09 5.12
C TRP A 106 -11.06 11.48 4.60
N LEU A 107 -11.93 10.98 5.49
CA LEU A 107 -13.22 10.38 5.12
C LEU A 107 -14.29 11.40 4.70
N LEU A 108 -14.10 12.70 4.94
CA LEU A 108 -15.03 13.74 4.45
C LEU A 108 -15.15 13.70 2.93
N HIS A 109 -14.08 13.31 2.25
CA HIS A 109 -14.01 13.14 0.80
C HIS A 109 -14.74 11.86 0.34
N PRO A 110 -15.78 11.95 -0.52
CA PRO A 110 -16.54 10.79 -0.98
C PRO A 110 -15.70 9.70 -1.68
N GLU A 111 -14.70 10.10 -2.45
CA GLU A 111 -13.75 9.22 -3.13
C GLU A 111 -12.96 8.33 -2.17
N ASN A 112 -12.64 8.85 -0.98
CA ASN A 112 -11.89 8.15 0.04
C ASN A 112 -12.71 7.05 0.70
N LYS A 113 -14.04 7.22 0.79
CA LYS A 113 -14.95 6.17 1.27
C LYS A 113 -14.96 4.97 0.32
N VAL A 114 -14.99 5.22 -1.00
CA VAL A 114 -14.92 4.16 -2.01
C VAL A 114 -13.55 3.48 -1.99
N LYS A 115 -12.48 4.26 -1.86
CA LYS A 115 -11.11 3.75 -1.72
C LYS A 115 -10.95 2.86 -0.49
N LEU A 116 -11.49 3.27 0.65
CA LEU A 116 -11.48 2.49 1.89
C LEU A 116 -12.27 1.18 1.77
N LEU A 117 -13.46 1.24 1.19
CA LEU A 117 -14.27 0.05 0.91
C LEU A 117 -13.48 -0.96 0.07
N ASN A 118 -12.88 -0.49 -1.02
CA ASN A 118 -12.07 -1.33 -1.90
C ASN A 118 -10.81 -1.87 -1.22
N ALA A 119 -10.22 -1.13 -0.27
CA ALA A 119 -9.05 -1.55 0.49
C ALA A 119 -9.37 -2.72 1.42
N ILE A 120 -10.57 -2.77 1.98
CA ILE A 120 -11.04 -3.92 2.78
C ILE A 120 -11.29 -5.13 1.88
N ASP A 121 -11.98 -4.95 0.75
CA ASP A 121 -12.36 -6.07 -0.12
C ASP A 121 -11.18 -6.67 -0.90
N ASN A 122 -10.22 -5.82 -1.31
CA ASN A 122 -9.14 -6.22 -2.20
C ASN A 122 -7.75 -6.19 -1.56
N GLY A 123 -7.66 -5.79 -0.29
CA GLY A 123 -6.41 -5.48 0.37
C GLY A 123 -5.82 -4.14 -0.08
N TYR A 124 -4.77 -3.72 0.62
CA TYR A 124 -4.07 -2.47 0.33
C TYR A 124 -2.57 -2.60 0.52
N GLU A 125 -1.85 -1.66 -0.08
CA GLU A 125 -0.43 -1.39 0.12
C GLU A 125 -0.23 0.11 0.26
N VAL A 126 0.83 0.52 0.96
CA VAL A 126 1.23 1.93 1.01
C VAL A 126 2.34 2.12 -0.01
N GLU A 127 2.21 3.17 -0.81
CA GLU A 127 3.25 3.59 -1.74
C GLU A 127 4.57 3.77 -0.99
N LYS A 128 5.60 3.04 -1.42
CA LYS A 128 6.93 3.21 -0.86
C LYS A 128 7.37 4.64 -1.12
N LYS A 129 7.73 5.36 -0.06
CA LYS A 129 8.19 6.75 -0.16
C LYS A 129 9.37 6.79 -1.12
N GLN A 130 9.21 7.47 -2.27
CA GLN A 130 10.32 7.61 -3.21
C GLN A 130 11.37 8.53 -2.59
N LEU A 131 12.54 7.95 -2.35
CA LEU A 131 13.71 8.67 -1.84
C LEU A 131 14.64 9.03 -3.00
N TYR A 132 15.42 10.08 -2.78
CA TYR A 132 16.32 10.66 -3.75
C TYR A 132 17.66 10.98 -3.10
N TYR A 133 18.73 10.73 -3.83
CA TYR A 133 20.01 11.41 -3.63
C TYR A 133 19.99 12.76 -4.33
N VAL A 134 20.73 13.75 -3.84
CA VAL A 134 20.93 15.02 -4.57
C VAL A 134 22.40 15.13 -4.95
N ASP A 135 22.69 14.86 -6.22
CA ASP A 135 24.05 14.82 -6.77
C ASP A 135 24.33 16.12 -7.54
N PHE A 136 25.16 17.00 -6.98
CA PHE A 136 25.53 18.27 -7.62
C PHE A 136 26.63 18.08 -8.68
N ILE A 137 27.55 17.16 -8.43
CA ILE A 137 28.61 16.80 -9.35
C ILE A 137 28.70 15.27 -9.38
N LYS A 138 28.62 14.70 -10.56
CA LYS A 138 28.79 13.27 -10.80
C LYS A 138 29.70 13.07 -12.00
N ASN A 139 31.00 13.03 -11.76
CA ASN A 139 32.00 12.61 -12.74
C ASN A 139 32.93 11.57 -12.10
N ASP A 140 33.78 10.92 -12.91
CA ASP A 140 34.60 9.79 -12.47
C ASP A 140 35.62 10.16 -11.36
N ASP A 141 35.95 11.45 -11.22
CA ASP A 141 36.97 11.95 -10.28
C ASP A 141 36.37 12.60 -9.02
N VAL A 142 35.15 13.12 -9.09
CA VAL A 142 34.51 13.92 -8.04
C VAL A 142 33.01 13.64 -8.01
N HIS A 143 32.55 13.10 -6.89
CA HIS A 143 31.13 12.91 -6.62
C HIS A 143 30.72 13.82 -5.47
N LYS A 144 30.01 14.92 -5.74
CA LYS A 144 29.51 15.82 -4.68
C LYS A 144 28.02 15.63 -4.43
N ARG A 145 27.67 15.37 -3.18
CA ARG A 145 26.30 15.03 -2.76
C ARG A 145 25.84 15.89 -1.59
N LEU A 146 24.55 16.20 -1.56
CA LEU A 146 23.88 16.77 -0.39
C LEU A 146 23.82 15.73 0.74
N VAL A 147 24.25 16.11 1.92
CA VAL A 147 24.12 15.28 3.13
C VAL A 147 23.63 16.12 4.29
N PHE A 148 22.93 15.50 5.23
CA PHE A 148 22.60 16.07 6.52
C PHE A 148 23.49 15.44 7.57
N ASP A 149 24.33 16.28 8.16
CA ASP A 149 25.26 15.89 9.21
C ASP A 149 24.53 15.91 10.57
N HIS A 150 24.35 14.72 11.15
CA HIS A 150 23.66 14.55 12.42
C HIS A 150 24.43 15.14 13.62
N GLU A 151 25.76 15.25 13.54
CA GLU A 151 26.58 15.80 14.63
C GLU A 151 26.39 17.32 14.73
N ASN A 152 26.33 17.98 13.57
CA ASN A 152 26.30 19.43 13.48
C ASN A 152 24.89 19.99 13.18
N GLY A 153 23.93 19.14 12.85
CA GLY A 153 22.55 19.51 12.52
C GLY A 153 22.43 20.38 11.27
N LYS A 154 23.35 20.22 10.30
CA LYS A 154 23.47 21.07 9.12
C LYS A 154 23.50 20.27 7.83
N TYR A 155 22.96 20.88 6.78
CA TYR A 155 23.08 20.39 5.41
C TYR A 155 24.41 20.83 4.82
N ASN A 156 25.15 19.87 4.25
CA ASN A 156 26.45 20.10 3.63
C ASN A 156 26.48 19.48 2.22
N ILE A 157 27.29 20.05 1.34
CA ILE A 157 27.65 19.44 0.05
C ILE A 157 29.06 18.91 0.20
N VAL A 158 29.21 17.59 0.22
CA VAL A 158 30.47 16.92 0.52
C VAL A 158 30.93 16.06 -0.65
N ASP A 159 32.23 15.79 -0.72
CA ASP A 159 32.74 14.73 -1.57
C ASP A 159 32.27 13.39 -0.99
N TRP A 160 31.46 12.69 -1.77
CA TRP A 160 30.85 11.43 -1.38
C TRP A 160 31.92 10.34 -1.27
N SER A 161 31.89 9.60 -0.17
CA SER A 161 32.75 8.43 0.05
C SER A 161 32.04 7.43 0.94
N ASP A 162 32.36 6.14 0.79
CA ASP A 162 31.77 5.07 1.59
C ASP A 162 31.97 5.25 3.11
N ASN A 163 32.97 6.04 3.50
CA ASN A 163 33.25 6.37 4.90
C ASN A 163 32.16 7.23 5.56
N LEU A 164 31.26 7.83 4.78
CA LEU A 164 30.13 8.63 5.27
C LEU A 164 28.87 7.79 5.52
N ILE A 165 28.83 6.54 5.03
CA ILE A 165 27.66 5.67 5.15
C ILE A 165 27.34 5.45 6.63
N GLY A 166 26.10 5.77 7.02
CA GLY A 166 25.61 5.62 8.39
C GLY A 166 26.02 6.73 9.37
N LEU A 167 26.84 7.70 8.95
CA LEU A 167 27.19 8.89 9.74
C LEU A 167 26.33 10.10 9.38
N VAL A 168 25.80 10.13 8.17
CA VAL A 168 24.99 11.22 7.63
C VAL A 168 23.71 10.69 7.00
N GLN A 169 22.68 11.52 6.93
CA GLN A 169 21.54 11.24 6.06
C GLN A 169 21.87 11.75 4.65
N GLU A 170 21.80 10.86 3.68
CA GLU A 170 22.20 11.09 2.27
C GLU A 170 21.03 10.95 1.28
N ILE A 171 19.93 10.37 1.75
CA ILE A 171 18.69 10.18 1.01
C ILE A 171 17.60 11.05 1.62
N PHE A 172 16.87 11.72 0.73
CA PHE A 172 15.84 12.70 1.09
C PHE A 172 14.59 12.46 0.28
N THR A 173 13.51 13.00 0.79
CA THR A 173 12.22 13.02 0.12
C THR A 173 12.12 14.28 -0.73
N GLU A 174 11.24 14.30 -1.72
CA GLU A 174 11.03 15.50 -2.55
C GLU A 174 10.71 16.74 -1.70
N GLN A 175 9.88 16.57 -0.65
CA GLN A 175 9.51 17.66 0.25
C GLN A 175 10.70 18.17 1.06
N GLU A 176 11.56 17.28 1.60
CA GLU A 176 12.78 17.69 2.33
C GLU A 176 13.73 18.46 1.40
N ILE A 177 13.96 17.97 0.18
CA ILE A 177 14.82 18.63 -0.80
C ILE A 177 14.30 20.04 -1.09
N LYS A 178 13.01 20.19 -1.38
CA LYS A 178 12.38 21.48 -1.67
C LYS A 178 12.35 22.42 -0.46
N ALA A 179 12.22 21.88 0.75
CA ALA A 179 12.25 22.67 1.99
C ALA A 179 13.67 23.19 2.30
N ILE A 180 14.72 22.45 1.92
CA ILE A 180 16.10 22.92 1.97
C ILE A 180 16.31 24.02 0.94
N ASP A 181 16.08 23.69 -0.35
CA ASP A 181 16.12 24.62 -1.47
C ASP A 181 15.50 23.97 -2.73
N GLU A 182 14.44 24.57 -3.28
CA GLU A 182 13.78 24.06 -4.50
C GLU A 182 14.73 23.91 -5.70
N ARG A 183 15.82 24.69 -5.75
CA ARG A 183 16.84 24.60 -6.80
C ARG A 183 17.65 23.30 -6.74
N TYR A 184 17.54 22.53 -5.67
CA TYR A 184 18.20 21.23 -5.54
C TYR A 184 17.42 20.11 -6.23
N TRP A 185 16.12 20.30 -6.46
CA TRP A 185 15.25 19.29 -7.09
C TRP A 185 15.72 18.82 -8.48
N PRO A 186 16.21 19.68 -9.39
CA PRO A 186 16.75 19.23 -10.69
C PRO A 186 17.97 18.30 -10.59
N PHE A 187 18.63 18.23 -9.44
CA PHE A 187 19.79 17.37 -9.17
C PHE A 187 19.39 16.06 -8.45
N ALA A 188 18.09 15.86 -8.19
CA ALA A 188 17.58 14.70 -7.49
C ALA A 188 17.64 13.44 -8.38
N VAL A 189 18.24 12.37 -7.87
CA VAL A 189 18.36 11.07 -8.52
C VAL A 189 17.63 10.06 -7.65
N LYS A 190 16.70 9.30 -8.23
CA LYS A 190 15.97 8.25 -7.50
C LYS A 190 16.94 7.29 -6.82
N ALA A 191 16.73 7.07 -5.53
CA ALA A 191 17.42 6.04 -4.79
C ALA A 191 16.69 4.71 -5.03
N ASP A 192 17.35 3.77 -5.72
CA ASP A 192 16.87 2.40 -5.85
C ASP A 192 17.19 1.64 -4.56
N GLY A 193 16.36 1.80 -3.52
CA GLY A 193 16.60 1.12 -2.25
C GLY A 193 16.01 1.79 -1.03
N GLY A 194 14.70 2.04 -1.02
CA GLY A 194 13.96 2.17 0.24
C GLY A 194 13.34 0.81 0.55
N GLU A 195 13.98 0.02 1.43
CA GLU A 195 13.33 -1.16 2.02
C GLU A 195 12.05 -0.75 2.76
#